data_AF-A0A9W4SYT3-F1
#
_entry.id   AF-A0A9W4SYT3-F1
#
_cell.length_a   1.000
_cell.length_b   1.000
_cell.length_c   1.000
_cell.angle_alpha   90.00
_cell.angle_beta   90.00
_cell.angle_gamma   90.00
#
_symmetry.space_group_name_H-M   'P 1'
#
loop_
_entity.id
_entity.type
_entity.pdbx_description
1 polymer ?
#
loop_
_entity_poly.entity_id
_entity_poly.type
_entity_poly.pdbx_seq_one_letter_code
_entity_poly.pdbx_strand_id
1 'polypeptide(L)'
;LDKVLCTKAEKAFKAAGEIITNVIILVTPITVNATFTDFCKALNECNNMILGTASVARTILLLDNDKVVRQYPQVLAKQFLLDLTPKWKSFDIQAFFNAQVDLFFKGDSVIKKRLP
;
A
#
# COMPACT_ATOMS: atom_id res chain seq x y z
N LEU A 1 18.25 8.30 4.29
CA LEU A 1 17.71 6.98 4.71
C LEU A 1 18.66 5.89 4.21
N ASP A 2 18.76 4.75 4.90
CA ASP A 2 19.56 3.61 4.42
C ASP A 2 18.96 3.01 3.14
N LYS A 3 19.78 2.92 2.08
CA LYS A 3 19.39 2.37 0.78
C LYS A 3 19.02 0.89 0.89
N VAL A 4 19.70 0.12 1.75
CA VAL A 4 19.43 -1.31 1.93
C VAL A 4 18.04 -1.52 2.52
N LEU A 5 17.71 -0.80 3.59
CA LEU A 5 16.39 -0.86 4.22
C LEU A 5 15.26 -0.43 3.25
N CYS A 6 15.49 0.61 2.45
CA CYS A 6 14.52 1.05 1.43
C CYS A 6 14.28 -0.04 0.37
N THR A 7 15.33 -0.71 -0.11
CA THR A 7 15.20 -1.83 -1.06
C THR A 7 14.45 -3.01 -0.45
N LYS A 8 14.62 -3.30 0.85
CA LYS A 8 13.83 -4.34 1.53
C LYS A 8 12.34 -3.98 1.56
N ALA A 9 12.01 -2.74 1.88
CA ALA A 9 10.64 -2.24 1.86
C ALA A 9 10.02 -2.31 0.46
N GLU A 10 10.73 -1.87 -0.58
CA GLU A 10 10.29 -1.96 -1.98
C GLU A 10 10.00 -3.41 -2.39
N LYS A 11 10.88 -4.36 -2.04
CA LYS A 11 10.69 -5.78 -2.30
C LYS A 11 9.45 -6.34 -1.60
N ALA A 12 9.17 -5.90 -0.37
CA ALA A 12 7.98 -6.32 0.36
C ALA A 12 6.69 -5.85 -0.35
N PHE A 13 6.65 -4.62 -0.86
CA PHE A 13 5.52 -4.14 -1.66
C PHE A 13 5.34 -4.94 -2.96
N LYS A 14 6.43 -5.22 -3.67
CA LYS A 14 6.37 -6.04 -4.91
C LYS A 14 5.84 -7.44 -4.62
N ALA A 15 6.33 -8.08 -3.56
CA ALA A 15 5.85 -9.40 -3.13
C ALA A 15 4.37 -9.37 -2.73
N ALA A 16 3.91 -8.32 -2.04
CA ALA A 16 2.50 -8.15 -1.74
C ALA A 16 1.65 -8.00 -3.02
N GLY A 17 2.15 -7.26 -4.01
CA GLY A 17 1.55 -7.15 -5.33
C GLY A 17 1.39 -8.52 -6.01
N GLU A 18 2.46 -9.31 -6.06
CA GLU A 18 2.46 -10.67 -6.64
C GLU A 18 1.42 -11.58 -5.97
N ILE A 19 1.34 -11.54 -4.63
CA ILE A 19 0.36 -12.33 -3.87
C ILE A 19 -1.07 -11.93 -4.25
N ILE A 20 -1.36 -10.63 -4.32
CA ILE A 20 -2.71 -10.14 -4.64
C ILE A 20 -3.10 -10.48 -6.08
N THR A 21 -2.18 -10.35 -7.04
CA THR A 21 -2.44 -10.67 -8.45
C THR A 21 -2.71 -12.16 -8.71
N ASN A 22 -2.36 -13.04 -7.76
CA ASN A 22 -2.71 -14.46 -7.85
C ASN A 22 -4.17 -14.74 -7.44
N VAL A 23 -4.85 -13.79 -6.80
CA VAL A 23 -6.21 -13.95 -6.28
C VAL A 23 -7.22 -13.08 -7.05
N ILE A 24 -6.80 -11.88 -7.47
CA ILE A 24 -7.68 -10.91 -8.13
C ILE A 24 -7.20 -10.67 -9.56
N ILE A 25 -8.11 -10.83 -10.52
CA ILE A 25 -7.85 -10.47 -11.92
C ILE A 25 -8.04 -8.96 -12.07
N LEU A 26 -6.95 -8.27 -12.35
CA LEU A 26 -6.94 -6.82 -12.57
C LEU A 26 -6.74 -6.55 -14.05
N VAL A 27 -7.69 -5.85 -14.68
CA VAL A 27 -7.60 -5.48 -16.10
C VAL A 27 -6.85 -4.16 -16.30
N THR A 28 -6.57 -3.44 -15.23
CA THR A 28 -5.76 -2.21 -15.23
C THR A 28 -4.72 -2.27 -14.10
N PRO A 29 -3.45 -1.88 -14.33
CA PRO A 29 -2.42 -1.87 -13.30
C PRO A 29 -2.80 -1.03 -12.07
N ILE A 30 -2.44 -1.53 -10.89
CA ILE A 30 -2.52 -0.79 -9.63
C ILE A 30 -1.21 -0.05 -9.39
N THR A 31 -1.30 1.23 -9.09
CA THR A 31 -0.16 2.09 -8.76
C THR A 31 -0.21 2.47 -7.30
N VAL A 32 0.85 2.18 -6.56
CA VAL A 32 0.98 2.52 -5.13
C VAL A 32 1.98 3.67 -4.98
N ASN A 33 1.56 4.75 -4.34
CA ASN A 33 2.44 5.84 -3.92
C ASN A 33 2.86 5.59 -2.47
N ALA A 34 4.03 4.97 -2.30
CA ALA A 34 4.56 4.58 -0.99
C ALA A 34 5.75 5.45 -0.59
N THR A 35 5.71 5.97 0.64
CA THR A 35 6.82 6.69 1.27
C THR A 35 7.31 5.90 2.48
N PHE A 36 8.58 5.54 2.48
CA PHE A 36 9.25 4.93 3.63
C PHE A 36 10.25 5.93 4.19
N THR A 37 9.97 6.48 5.38
CA THR A 37 10.76 7.58 5.94
C THR A 37 10.74 7.59 7.46
N ASP A 38 11.71 8.29 8.05
CA ASP A 38 11.76 8.55 9.49
C ASP A 38 10.64 9.54 9.86
N PHE A 39 9.63 9.07 10.58
CA PHE A 39 8.46 9.89 10.94
C PHE A 39 8.80 10.97 11.96
N CYS A 40 9.78 10.74 12.85
CA CYS A 40 10.24 11.77 13.76
C CYS A 40 10.83 12.96 13.00
N LYS A 41 11.68 12.69 11.99
CA LYS A 41 12.29 13.75 11.18
C LYS A 41 11.34 14.40 10.19
N ALA A 42 10.47 13.61 9.55
CA ALA A 42 9.63 14.10 8.46
C ALA A 42 8.29 14.69 8.94
N LEU A 43 7.74 14.18 10.05
CA LEU A 43 6.39 14.50 10.52
C LEU A 43 6.36 14.99 11.99
N ASN A 44 7.52 15.08 12.66
CA ASN A 44 7.64 15.41 14.09
C ASN A 44 6.95 14.40 15.03
N GLU A 45 6.77 13.16 14.56
CA GLU A 45 6.11 12.05 15.28
C GLU A 45 7.16 11.15 15.96
N CYS A 46 7.83 11.66 17.00
CA CYS A 46 8.98 10.98 17.62
C CYS A 46 8.62 10.00 18.75
N ASN A 47 7.49 10.24 19.42
CA ASN A 47 7.09 9.50 20.64
C ASN A 47 5.95 8.49 20.38
N ASN A 48 5.41 8.48 19.17
CA ASN A 48 4.35 7.57 18.77
C ASN A 48 4.93 6.42 17.94
N MET A 49 4.69 5.17 18.36
CA MET A 49 5.05 3.97 17.59
C MET A 49 4.08 3.74 16.42
N ILE A 50 3.78 4.77 15.63
CA ILE A 50 3.05 4.59 14.38
C ILE A 50 3.99 3.87 13.42
N LEU A 51 3.65 2.61 13.12
CA LEU A 51 4.41 1.76 12.19
C LEU A 51 4.25 2.25 10.74
N GLY A 52 3.07 2.77 10.44
CA GLY A 52 2.71 3.26 9.13
C GLY A 52 1.19 3.40 9.00
N THR A 53 0.77 3.84 7.81
CA THR A 53 -0.63 3.97 7.41
C THR A 53 -0.74 3.75 5.92
N ALA A 54 -1.89 3.25 5.48
CA ALA A 54 -2.23 3.13 4.07
C ALA A 54 -3.70 3.52 3.88
N SER A 55 -3.98 4.25 2.80
CA SER A 55 -5.33 4.68 2.45
C SER A 55 -5.56 4.64 0.95
N VAL A 56 -6.83 4.57 0.58
CA VAL A 56 -7.25 4.63 -0.82
C VAL A 56 -7.13 6.07 -1.32
N ALA A 57 -6.57 6.26 -2.51
CA ALA A 57 -6.36 7.59 -3.08
C ALA A 57 -7.68 8.29 -3.44
N ARG A 58 -8.70 7.48 -3.77
CA ARG A 58 -10.04 7.89 -4.19
C ARG A 58 -11.02 6.71 -4.17
N THR A 59 -12.30 7.03 -4.00
CA THR A 59 -13.43 6.15 -4.33
C THR A 59 -14.15 6.59 -5.61
N ILE A 60 -14.71 5.63 -6.32
CA ILE A 60 -15.50 5.77 -7.54
C ILE A 60 -16.90 5.26 -7.26
N LEU A 61 -17.91 6.02 -7.70
CA LEU A 61 -19.30 5.58 -7.65
C LEU A 61 -19.57 4.68 -8.86
N LEU A 62 -20.03 3.45 -8.61
CA LEU A 62 -20.45 2.52 -9.65
C LEU A 62 -21.88 2.05 -9.35
N LEU A 63 -22.68 1.88 -10.40
CA LEU A 63 -23.98 1.21 -10.33
C LEU A 63 -23.73 -0.30 -10.38
N ASP A 64 -24.17 -1.00 -9.35
CA ASP A 64 -24.00 -2.44 -9.23
C ASP A 64 -25.18 -3.19 -9.89
N ASN A 65 -25.08 -4.52 -9.96
CA ASN A 65 -26.05 -5.38 -10.66
C ASN A 65 -27.46 -5.32 -10.05
N ASP A 66 -27.56 -5.05 -8.76
CA ASP A 66 -28.81 -4.86 -8.01
C ASP A 66 -29.40 -3.44 -8.14
N LYS A 67 -28.83 -2.61 -9.03
CA LYS A 67 -29.23 -1.23 -9.29
C LYS A 67 -28.99 -0.27 -8.12
N VAL A 68 -28.12 -0.64 -7.18
CA VAL A 68 -27.66 0.25 -6.11
C VAL A 68 -26.33 0.89 -6.48
N VAL A 69 -26.20 2.20 -6.25
CA VAL A 69 -24.93 2.91 -6.42
C VAL A 69 -24.06 2.72 -5.18
N ARG A 70 -22.85 2.19 -5.37
CA ARG A 70 -21.88 1.96 -4.29
C ARG A 70 -20.58 2.72 -4.53
N GLN A 71 -19.89 3.07 -3.44
CA GLN A 71 -18.55 3.65 -3.48
C GLN A 71 -17.51 2.54 -3.45
N TYR A 72 -16.82 2.34 -4.57
CA TYR A 72 -15.71 1.41 -4.66
C TYR A 72 -14.38 2.16 -4.52
N PRO A 73 -13.42 1.67 -3.72
CA PRO A 73 -12.03 2.07 -3.86
C PRO A 73 -11.58 1.99 -5.32
N GLN A 74 -10.86 3.01 -5.81
CA GLN A 74 -10.36 3.04 -7.19
C GLN A 74 -9.59 1.77 -7.55
N VAL A 75 -8.76 1.30 -6.61
CA VAL A 75 -7.97 0.08 -6.72
C VAL A 75 -8.83 -1.17 -7.01
N LEU A 76 -10.01 -1.26 -6.40
CA LEU A 76 -10.93 -2.37 -6.60
C LEU A 76 -11.78 -2.19 -7.86
N ALA A 77 -12.15 -0.95 -8.19
CA ALA A 77 -12.92 -0.67 -9.40
C ALA A 77 -12.20 -1.10 -10.70
N LYS A 78 -10.86 -1.12 -10.67
CA LYS A 78 -9.99 -1.55 -11.78
C LYS A 78 -10.06 -3.05 -12.13
N GLN A 79 -10.80 -3.85 -11.36
CA GLN A 79 -11.09 -5.24 -11.73
C GLN A 79 -12.24 -5.35 -12.75
N PHE A 80 -13.08 -4.32 -12.86
CA PHE A 80 -14.27 -4.35 -13.70
C PHE A 80 -13.98 -3.87 -15.11
N LEU A 81 -14.55 -4.57 -16.10
CA LEU A 81 -14.62 -4.10 -17.48
C LEU A 81 -15.80 -3.13 -17.60
N LEU A 82 -15.52 -1.85 -17.38
CA LEU A 82 -16.54 -0.79 -17.42
C LEU A 82 -16.67 -0.22 -18.83
N ASP A 83 -17.91 -0.10 -19.34
CA ASP A 83 -18.21 0.49 -20.65
C ASP A 83 -17.66 1.92 -20.76
N LEU A 84 -17.83 2.70 -19.69
CA LEU A 84 -17.22 4.02 -19.55
C LEU A 84 -16.15 3.96 -18.46
N THR A 85 -14.89 4.01 -18.86
CA THR A 85 -13.77 4.02 -17.91
C THR A 85 -13.74 5.37 -17.17
N PRO A 86 -13.84 5.39 -15.84
CA PRO A 86 -13.75 6.62 -15.05
C PRO A 86 -12.33 7.19 -15.11
N LYS A 87 -12.21 8.51 -14.90
CA LYS A 87 -10.90 9.15 -14.82
C LYS A 87 -10.20 8.77 -13.52
N TRP A 88 -9.24 7.85 -13.64
CA TRP A 88 -8.39 7.40 -12.55
C TRP A 88 -7.48 8.53 -12.03
N LYS A 89 -7.22 8.57 -10.72
CA LYS A 89 -6.07 9.29 -10.16
C LYS A 89 -4.76 8.61 -10.59
N SER A 90 -3.65 9.35 -10.51
CA SER A 90 -2.31 8.87 -10.84
C SER A 90 -1.82 7.72 -9.97
N PHE A 91 -2.34 7.58 -8.75
CA PHE A 91 -2.11 6.45 -7.86
C PHE A 91 -3.43 5.99 -7.23
N ASP A 92 -3.46 4.73 -6.81
CA ASP A 92 -4.64 4.05 -6.26
C ASP A 92 -4.59 3.94 -4.74
N ILE A 93 -3.38 3.74 -4.20
CA ILE A 93 -3.11 3.61 -2.77
C ILE A 93 -2.02 4.61 -2.41
N GLN A 94 -2.22 5.34 -1.31
CA GLN A 94 -1.16 6.11 -0.67
C GLN A 94 -0.76 5.42 0.62
N ALA A 95 0.53 5.22 0.82
CA ALA A 95 1.03 4.58 2.02
C ALA A 95 2.27 5.27 2.57
N PHE A 96 2.37 5.32 3.89
CA PHE A 96 3.50 5.85 4.63
C PHE A 96 3.95 4.83 5.65
N PHE A 97 5.24 4.56 5.72
CA PHE A 97 5.81 3.58 6.64
C PHE A 97 7.00 4.20 7.37
N ASN A 98 7.06 3.96 8.68
CA ASN A 98 8.04 4.58 9.55
C ASN A 98 9.35 3.78 9.53
N ALA A 99 10.42 4.41 9.03
CA ALA A 99 11.74 3.81 8.91
C ALA A 99 12.54 3.78 10.23
N GLN A 100 12.04 4.43 11.29
CA GLN A 100 12.66 4.35 12.61
C GLN A 100 12.36 3.03 13.33
N VAL A 101 11.29 2.34 12.91
CA VAL A 101 10.87 1.09 13.55
C VAL A 101 11.69 -0.08 13.02
N ASP A 102 12.04 -1.01 13.91
CA ASP A 102 12.69 -2.26 13.57
C ASP A 102 11.66 -3.23 12.94
N LEU A 103 11.42 -3.04 11.64
CA LEU A 103 10.52 -3.86 10.83
C LEU A 103 11.25 -5.10 10.32
N PHE A 104 10.57 -6.25 10.39
CA PHE A 104 11.08 -7.50 9.83
C PHE A 104 10.76 -7.60 8.33
N PHE A 105 11.77 -7.93 7.53
CA PHE A 105 11.63 -8.21 6.11
C PHE A 105 12.01 -9.64 5.77
N LYS A 106 11.39 -10.19 4.72
CA LYS A 106 11.73 -11.53 4.21
C LYS A 106 13.21 -11.61 3.85
N GLY A 107 13.92 -12.58 4.42
CA GLY A 107 15.36 -12.76 4.25
C GLY A 107 16.20 -12.14 5.37
N ASP A 108 15.58 -11.43 6.32
CA ASP A 108 16.26 -11.05 7.55
C ASP A 108 16.56 -12.30 8.38
N SER A 109 17.73 -12.29 9.05
CA SER A 109 18.04 -13.32 10.04
C SER A 109 16.93 -13.36 11.09
N VAL A 110 16.56 -14.56 11.54
CA VAL A 110 15.55 -14.75 12.59
C VAL A 110 15.79 -13.77 13.74
N ILE A 111 14.72 -13.07 14.15
CA ILE A 111 14.77 -12.08 15.24
C ILE A 111 15.47 -12.75 16.44
N LYS A 112 16.67 -12.28 16.78
CA LYS A 112 17.35 -12.75 17.99
C LYS A 112 16.54 -12.27 19.18
N LYS A 113 16.12 -13.20 20.03
CA LYS A 113 15.46 -12.88 21.30
C LYS A 113 16.33 -11.85 22.03
N ARG A 114 15.80 -10.66 22.30
CA ARG A 114 16.47 -9.69 23.17
C ARG A 114 16.55 -10.36 24.54
N LEU A 115 17.73 -10.84 24.91
CA LEU A 115 17.97 -11.29 26.27
C LEU A 115 17.85 -10.06 27.18
N PRO A 116 17.24 -10.22 28.37
CA PRO A 116 16.95 -9.12 29.29
C PRO A 116 18.21 -8.34 29.69
#